data_AF-I8ZJB4-F1
#
_entry.id   AF-I8ZJB4-F1
#
_cell.length_a   1.000
_cell.length_b   1.000
_cell.length_c   1.000
_cell.angle_alpha   90.00
_cell.angle_beta   90.00
_cell.angle_gamma   90.00
#
_symmetry.space_group_name_H-M   'P 1'
#
loop_
_entity.id
_entity.type
_entity.pdbx_description
1 polymer ?
#
loop_
_entity_poly.entity_id
_entity_poly.type
_entity_poly.pdbx_seq_one_letter_code
_entity_poly.pdbx_strand_id
1 'polypeptide(L)'
;MKQEIINRIKQLGGNVANVKGTSLSDDLCAITFNTALYKKPENTPWLSAEDTEPIEGLGDWVDENMELFNSNRGAFYKKMVDAYYTLNEEPRRQLFWVAKPFTPFQEGTKDFEEWNDWFSDDAELNEIIQHSNCTTPAFVGLLYTDSYPNYYYICLSDFNPENPIVWSTDHEVFFTDVTNEGALEDFLNKFMTKEEFIDIVKRKMEQ
;
A
#
# COMPACT_ATOMS: atom_id res chain seq x y z
N MET A 1 -5.28 -1.16 17.20
CA MET A 1 -4.75 -1.85 16.00
C MET A 1 -4.00 -3.09 16.46
N LYS A 2 -4.30 -4.26 15.88
CA LYS A 2 -3.73 -5.52 16.36
C LYS A 2 -2.23 -5.62 16.13
N GLN A 3 -1.58 -6.45 16.96
CA GLN A 3 -0.13 -6.55 17.00
C GLN A 3 0.48 -7.14 15.72
N GLU A 4 -0.21 -8.03 15.02
CA GLU A 4 0.33 -8.63 13.79
C GLU A 4 0.41 -7.60 12.65
N ILE A 5 -0.48 -6.61 12.62
CA ILE A 5 -0.41 -5.50 11.66
C ILE A 5 0.84 -4.67 11.93
N ILE A 6 1.06 -4.30 13.19
CA ILE A 6 2.26 -3.54 13.60
C ILE A 6 3.53 -4.32 13.28
N ASN A 7 3.54 -5.63 13.51
CA ASN A 7 4.67 -6.50 13.18
C ASN A 7 4.88 -6.58 11.65
N ARG A 8 3.80 -6.69 10.87
CA ARG A 8 3.89 -6.73 9.41
C ARG A 8 4.43 -5.42 8.85
N ILE A 9 3.97 -4.28 9.36
CA ILE A 9 4.47 -2.95 8.97
C ILE A 9 5.98 -2.84 9.24
N LYS A 10 6.46 -3.31 10.40
CA LYS A 10 7.91 -3.37 10.69
C LYS A 10 8.67 -4.24 9.69
N GLN A 11 8.15 -5.42 9.34
CA GLN A 11 8.77 -6.31 8.35
C GLN A 11 8.85 -5.68 6.96
N LEU A 12 7.86 -4.87 6.59
CA LEU A 12 7.84 -4.13 5.33
C LEU A 12 8.78 -2.90 5.34
N GLY A 13 9.44 -2.61 6.46
CA GLY A 13 10.37 -1.48 6.61
C GLY A 13 9.73 -0.21 7.19
N GLY A 14 8.50 -0.30 7.70
CA GLY A 14 7.80 0.81 8.33
C GLY A 14 8.33 1.10 9.75
N ASN A 15 8.49 2.38 10.05
CA ASN A 15 8.79 2.85 11.40
C ASN A 15 7.51 3.07 12.19
N VAL A 16 7.36 2.32 13.28
CA VAL A 16 6.19 2.34 14.17
C VAL A 16 6.51 2.86 15.57
N ALA A 17 7.66 3.52 15.76
CA ALA A 17 8.13 3.96 17.08
C ALA A 17 7.16 4.91 17.80
N ASN A 18 6.30 5.61 17.04
CA ASN A 18 5.35 6.59 17.56
C ASN A 18 3.92 6.05 17.70
N VAL A 19 3.69 4.76 17.42
CA VAL A 19 2.38 4.10 17.62
C VAL A 19 2.12 3.93 19.12
N LYS A 20 0.95 4.39 19.58
CA LYS A 20 0.58 4.43 21.00
C LYS A 20 -0.58 3.51 21.36
N GLY A 21 -1.38 3.08 20.39
CA GLY A 21 -2.58 2.27 20.64
C GLY A 21 -3.76 3.08 21.16
N THR A 22 -3.71 4.41 21.09
CA THR A 22 -4.75 5.30 21.65
C THR A 22 -5.85 5.65 20.66
N SER A 23 -5.53 5.69 19.37
CA SER A 23 -6.46 6.05 18.29
C SER A 23 -5.96 5.42 17.00
N LEU A 24 -6.86 4.78 16.25
CA LEU A 24 -6.52 4.19 14.96
C LEU A 24 -5.97 5.24 13.99
N SER A 25 -6.58 6.43 13.94
CA SER A 25 -6.13 7.52 13.08
C SER A 25 -4.73 8.01 13.46
N ASP A 26 -4.50 8.28 14.75
CA ASP A 26 -3.22 8.75 15.24
C ASP A 26 -2.12 7.72 15.01
N ASP A 27 -2.41 6.44 15.26
CA ASP A 27 -1.46 5.35 15.08
C ASP A 27 -1.10 5.17 13.61
N LEU A 28 -2.06 5.18 12.69
CA LEU A 28 -1.79 5.07 11.25
C LEU A 28 -0.96 6.25 10.75
N CYS A 29 -1.30 7.47 11.15
CA CYS A 29 -0.58 8.69 10.74
C CYS A 29 0.79 8.84 11.40
N ALA A 30 1.04 8.15 12.52
CA ALA A 30 2.34 8.12 13.19
C ALA A 30 3.35 7.18 12.51
N ILE A 31 2.87 6.27 11.64
CA ILE A 31 3.70 5.32 10.90
C ILE A 31 4.32 6.02 9.70
N THR A 32 5.61 5.77 9.49
CA THR A 32 6.36 6.34 8.36
C THR A 32 7.12 5.25 7.62
N PHE A 33 7.24 5.40 6.30
CA PHE A 33 8.08 4.57 5.46
C PHE A 33 9.13 5.46 4.77
N ASN A 34 10.35 4.94 4.66
CA ASN A 34 11.43 5.58 3.90
C ASN A 34 11.69 4.88 2.57
N THR A 35 10.86 3.90 2.20
CA THR A 35 10.93 3.14 0.95
C THR A 35 9.53 2.88 0.44
N ALA A 36 9.37 2.72 -0.87
CA ALA A 36 8.11 2.27 -1.43
C ALA A 36 7.81 0.80 -1.08
N LEU A 37 6.55 0.41 -1.32
CA LEU A 37 6.00 -0.92 -1.09
C LEU A 37 5.65 -1.56 -2.44
N TYR A 38 5.90 -2.85 -2.57
CA TYR A 38 5.59 -3.62 -3.77
C TYR A 38 4.74 -4.82 -3.42
N LYS A 39 3.70 -5.07 -4.22
CA LYS A 39 2.89 -6.28 -4.10
C LYS A 39 3.70 -7.50 -4.54
N LYS A 40 3.41 -8.64 -3.92
CA LYS A 40 3.92 -9.96 -4.32
C LYS A 40 3.33 -10.31 -5.69
N PRO A 41 4.09 -10.98 -6.56
CA PRO A 41 3.53 -11.64 -7.72
C PRO A 41 2.48 -12.67 -7.30
N GLU A 42 1.36 -12.69 -8.01
CA GLU A 42 0.25 -13.63 -7.76
C GLU A 42 -0.04 -14.42 -9.03
N ASN A 43 -0.54 -15.65 -8.85
CA ASN A 43 -0.99 -16.44 -9.98
C ASN A 43 -2.27 -15.83 -10.55
N THR A 44 -2.28 -15.62 -11.85
CA THR A 44 -3.47 -15.25 -12.60
C THR A 44 -3.87 -16.41 -13.53
N PRO A 45 -5.08 -16.43 -14.09
CA PRO A 45 -5.45 -17.41 -15.12
C PRO A 45 -4.51 -17.44 -16.34
N TRP A 46 -3.74 -16.37 -16.56
CA TRP A 46 -2.93 -16.15 -17.76
C TRP A 46 -1.41 -16.27 -17.52
N LEU A 47 -0.96 -15.99 -16.30
CA LEU A 47 0.46 -15.89 -15.94
C LEU A 47 0.69 -16.37 -14.51
N SER A 48 1.70 -17.20 -14.30
CA SER A 48 2.08 -17.67 -12.97
C SER A 48 2.83 -16.57 -12.21
N ALA A 49 2.79 -16.63 -10.87
CA ALA A 49 3.59 -15.75 -10.02
C ALA A 49 5.09 -15.90 -10.28
N GLU A 50 5.54 -17.10 -10.64
CA GLU A 50 6.95 -17.38 -10.95
C GLU A 50 7.37 -16.78 -12.28
N ASP A 51 6.48 -16.73 -13.28
CA ASP A 51 6.76 -16.14 -14.59
C ASP A 51 6.52 -14.63 -14.63
N THR A 52 5.92 -14.07 -13.58
CA THR A 52 5.69 -12.63 -13.45
C THR A 52 6.97 -11.93 -13.01
N GLU A 53 7.24 -10.77 -13.61
CA GLU A 53 8.30 -9.88 -13.16
C GLU A 53 7.87 -9.23 -11.82
N PRO A 54 8.66 -9.36 -10.73
CA PRO A 54 8.22 -8.92 -9.42
C PRO A 54 8.15 -7.41 -9.24
N ILE A 55 8.98 -6.66 -9.99
CA ILE A 55 8.92 -5.21 -10.07
C ILE A 55 9.19 -4.85 -11.52
N GLU A 56 8.37 -3.97 -12.08
CA GLU A 56 8.51 -3.51 -13.46
C GLU A 56 9.90 -2.88 -13.69
N GLY A 57 10.60 -3.35 -14.74
CA GLY A 57 11.94 -2.91 -15.12
C GLY A 57 13.10 -3.68 -14.45
N LEU A 58 12.80 -4.69 -13.62
CA LEU A 58 13.82 -5.51 -12.95
C LEU A 58 14.69 -6.30 -13.92
N GLY A 59 14.12 -6.89 -14.97
CA GLY A 59 14.85 -7.67 -15.97
C GLY A 59 15.94 -6.85 -16.64
N ASP A 60 15.59 -5.66 -17.13
CA ASP A 60 16.54 -4.73 -17.73
C ASP A 60 17.64 -4.34 -16.73
N TRP A 61 17.27 -4.04 -15.49
CA TRP A 61 18.22 -3.72 -14.44
C TRP A 61 19.17 -4.88 -14.13
N VAL A 62 18.65 -6.12 -14.10
CA VAL A 62 19.45 -7.33 -13.89
C VAL A 62 20.48 -7.48 -15.00
N ASP A 63 20.05 -7.38 -16.26
CA ASP A 63 20.90 -7.51 -17.44
C ASP A 63 22.06 -6.49 -17.41
N GLU A 64 21.77 -5.25 -17.05
CA GLU A 64 22.77 -4.18 -16.88
C GLU A 64 23.76 -4.42 -15.73
N ASN A 65 23.41 -5.26 -14.76
CA ASN A 65 24.19 -5.50 -13.53
C ASN A 65 24.75 -6.94 -13.44
N MET A 66 24.68 -7.73 -14.52
CA MET A 66 25.14 -9.13 -14.54
C MET A 66 26.64 -9.30 -14.19
N GLU A 67 27.51 -8.35 -14.56
CA GLU A 67 28.92 -8.40 -14.16
C GLU A 67 29.09 -8.31 -12.63
N LEU A 68 28.26 -7.49 -11.97
CA LEU A 68 28.27 -7.36 -10.51
C LEU A 68 27.74 -8.64 -9.86
N PHE A 69 26.71 -9.27 -10.44
CA PHE A 69 26.22 -10.57 -9.97
C PHE A 69 27.32 -11.65 -10.00
N ASN A 70 28.06 -11.74 -11.11
CA ASN A 70 29.11 -12.74 -11.30
C ASN A 70 30.34 -12.50 -10.40
N SER A 71 30.66 -11.24 -10.10
CA SER A 71 31.83 -10.88 -9.29
C SER A 71 31.55 -10.77 -7.79
N ASN A 72 30.37 -10.26 -7.40
CA ASN A 72 29.97 -10.05 -6.01
C ASN A 72 28.44 -10.03 -5.84
N ARG A 73 27.87 -11.22 -5.64
CA ARG A 73 26.43 -11.41 -5.40
C ARG A 73 25.87 -10.58 -4.24
N GLY A 74 26.62 -10.44 -3.15
CA GLY A 74 26.18 -9.66 -1.99
C GLY A 74 26.01 -8.18 -2.32
N ALA A 75 26.96 -7.60 -3.06
CA ALA A 75 26.86 -6.22 -3.54
C ALA A 75 25.75 -6.04 -4.58
N PHE A 76 25.55 -7.03 -5.46
CA PHE A 76 24.45 -7.04 -6.43
C PHE A 76 23.08 -6.93 -5.74
N TYR A 77 22.76 -7.83 -4.82
CA TYR A 77 21.46 -7.81 -4.13
C TYR A 77 21.26 -6.55 -3.31
N LYS A 78 22.33 -6.03 -2.67
CA LYS A 78 22.25 -4.75 -1.97
C LYS A 78 21.91 -3.61 -2.93
N LYS A 79 22.63 -3.50 -4.05
CA LYS A 79 22.42 -2.46 -5.07
C LYS A 79 21.00 -2.55 -5.66
N MET A 80 20.49 -3.77 -5.85
CA MET A 80 19.14 -4.03 -6.33
C MET A 80 18.09 -3.48 -5.35
N VAL A 81 18.18 -3.84 -4.07
CA VAL A 81 17.26 -3.32 -3.05
C VAL A 81 17.36 -1.80 -2.95
N ASP A 82 18.57 -1.24 -2.95
CA ASP A 82 18.79 0.21 -2.90
C ASP A 82 18.22 0.94 -4.13
N ALA A 83 18.09 0.26 -5.29
CA ALA A 83 17.53 0.86 -6.50
C ALA A 83 15.99 0.84 -6.52
N TYR A 84 15.37 -0.24 -6.02
CA TYR A 84 13.93 -0.44 -6.08
C TYR A 84 13.19 0.04 -4.82
N TYR A 85 13.74 -0.21 -3.63
CA TYR A 85 13.12 0.24 -2.38
C TYR A 85 13.57 1.67 -2.05
N THR A 86 13.16 2.62 -2.91
CA THR A 86 13.35 4.05 -2.71
C THR A 86 12.00 4.77 -2.78
N LEU A 87 11.98 6.08 -2.52
CA LEU A 87 10.78 6.91 -2.66
C LEU A 87 10.76 7.67 -4.00
N ASN A 88 11.37 7.12 -5.05
CA ASN A 88 11.29 7.72 -6.38
C ASN A 88 9.92 7.44 -7.03
N GLU A 89 9.51 8.31 -7.94
CA GLU A 89 8.25 8.21 -8.69
C GLU A 89 8.46 7.61 -10.09
N GLU A 90 9.50 6.77 -10.26
CA GLU A 90 9.59 5.99 -11.50
C GLU A 90 8.41 5.02 -11.56
N PRO A 91 7.70 4.88 -12.70
CA PRO A 91 6.46 4.12 -12.77
C PRO A 91 6.73 2.61 -12.71
N ARG A 92 7.00 2.09 -11.51
CA ARG A 92 7.31 0.68 -11.23
C ARG A 92 6.19 -0.02 -10.47
N ARG A 93 4.99 0.59 -10.49
CA ARG A 93 3.78 0.15 -9.76
C ARG A 93 3.98 0.07 -8.26
N GLN A 94 4.87 0.89 -7.73
CA GLN A 94 5.10 0.98 -6.29
C GLN A 94 3.96 1.73 -5.60
N LEU A 95 3.73 1.38 -4.34
CA LEU A 95 2.79 2.05 -3.46
C LEU A 95 3.56 2.81 -2.37
N PHE A 96 3.08 4.00 -2.04
CA PHE A 96 3.68 4.87 -1.03
C PHE A 96 2.75 4.99 0.18
N TRP A 97 3.32 4.86 1.37
CA TRP A 97 2.62 5.16 2.62
C TRP A 97 2.47 6.66 2.82
N VAL A 98 1.22 7.13 2.74
CA VAL A 98 0.87 8.56 2.79
C VAL A 98 -0.11 8.90 3.92
N ALA A 99 -0.30 7.95 4.87
CA ALA A 99 -1.25 8.01 5.98
C ALA A 99 -1.52 9.43 6.48
N LYS A 100 -2.67 9.98 6.07
CA LYS A 100 -3.16 11.30 6.49
C LYS A 100 -4.67 11.25 6.70
N PRO A 101 -5.21 12.04 7.65
CA PRO A 101 -6.64 12.21 7.77
C PRO A 101 -7.23 12.69 6.45
N PHE A 102 -8.39 12.16 6.10
CA PHE A 102 -9.17 12.58 4.96
C PHE A 102 -10.65 12.53 5.31
N THR A 103 -11.27 13.71 5.38
CA THR A 103 -12.59 13.90 5.98
C THR A 103 -13.58 14.61 5.06
N PRO A 104 -13.71 14.19 3.79
CA PRO A 104 -14.44 14.95 2.79
C PRO A 104 -15.97 14.97 3.01
N PHE A 105 -16.50 14.10 3.88
CA PHE A 105 -17.93 14.01 4.20
C PHE A 105 -18.28 14.57 5.60
N GLN A 106 -17.33 15.21 6.28
CA GLN A 106 -17.50 15.75 7.64
C GLN A 106 -17.66 17.27 7.60
N GLU A 107 -18.90 17.75 7.76
CA GLU A 107 -19.19 19.19 7.76
C GLU A 107 -18.27 19.97 8.73
N GLY A 108 -17.70 21.07 8.22
CA GLY A 108 -16.81 21.96 8.99
C GLY A 108 -15.34 21.53 9.03
N THR A 109 -14.94 20.47 8.31
CA THR A 109 -13.51 20.18 8.07
C THR A 109 -13.02 20.87 6.80
N LYS A 110 -11.69 21.07 6.71
CA LYS A 110 -11.06 21.61 5.50
C LYS A 110 -11.30 20.70 4.29
N ASP A 111 -11.24 19.38 4.48
CA ASP A 111 -11.46 18.43 3.38
C ASP A 111 -12.91 18.50 2.88
N PHE A 112 -13.88 18.70 3.76
CA PHE A 112 -15.27 18.89 3.35
C PHE A 112 -15.43 20.16 2.52
N GLU A 113 -14.88 21.28 2.97
CA GLU A 113 -14.93 22.55 2.20
C GLU A 113 -14.27 22.44 0.82
N GLU A 114 -13.22 21.62 0.69
CA GLU A 114 -12.44 21.47 -0.54
C GLU A 114 -13.03 20.42 -1.50
N TRP A 115 -13.56 19.31 -0.97
CA TRP A 115 -13.89 18.13 -1.76
C TRP A 115 -15.37 17.77 -1.78
N ASN A 116 -16.20 18.26 -0.85
CA ASN A 116 -17.58 17.80 -0.75
C ASN A 116 -18.37 18.06 -2.03
N ASP A 117 -18.19 19.22 -2.68
CA ASP A 117 -18.87 19.55 -3.95
C ASP A 117 -18.53 18.57 -5.09
N TRP A 118 -17.37 17.90 -5.02
CA TRP A 118 -16.96 16.89 -6.01
C TRP A 118 -17.59 15.52 -5.74
N PHE A 119 -18.00 15.26 -4.50
CA PHE A 119 -18.50 13.94 -4.07
C PHE A 119 -19.99 13.93 -3.74
N SER A 120 -20.60 15.06 -3.40
CA SER A 120 -21.90 15.14 -2.72
C SER A 120 -23.06 14.57 -3.53
N ASP A 121 -22.96 14.58 -4.85
CA ASP A 121 -24.04 14.14 -5.74
C ASP A 121 -23.84 12.70 -6.24
N ASP A 122 -22.60 12.20 -6.29
CA ASP A 122 -22.25 10.96 -6.99
C ASP A 122 -21.55 9.90 -6.12
N ALA A 123 -21.13 10.21 -4.89
CA ALA A 123 -20.41 9.25 -4.05
C ALA A 123 -21.29 8.06 -3.62
N GLU A 124 -20.85 6.85 -3.96
CA GLU A 124 -21.53 5.59 -3.64
C GLU A 124 -20.96 4.95 -2.37
N LEU A 125 -21.17 5.61 -1.21
CA LEU A 125 -20.64 5.14 0.07
C LEU A 125 -21.36 3.93 0.67
N ASN A 126 -22.39 3.41 0.01
CA ASN A 126 -23.26 2.36 0.56
C ASN A 126 -22.49 1.11 0.99
N GLU A 127 -21.48 0.69 0.23
CA GLU A 127 -20.67 -0.48 0.57
C GLU A 127 -19.83 -0.24 1.83
N ILE A 128 -19.21 0.94 1.95
CA ILE A 128 -18.43 1.33 3.14
C ILE A 128 -19.33 1.45 4.37
N ILE A 129 -20.51 2.07 4.22
CA ILE A 129 -21.46 2.30 5.32
C ILE A 129 -21.98 0.98 5.89
N GLN A 130 -22.14 -0.06 5.08
CA GLN A 130 -22.52 -1.41 5.55
C GLN A 130 -21.51 -2.02 6.52
N HIS A 131 -20.28 -1.50 6.58
CA HIS A 131 -19.21 -1.93 7.47
C HIS A 131 -18.84 -0.87 8.52
N SER A 132 -19.64 0.18 8.67
CA SER A 132 -19.33 1.37 9.47
C SER A 132 -20.44 1.71 10.47
N ASN A 133 -20.04 2.26 11.63
CA ASN A 133 -20.96 2.83 12.62
C ASN A 133 -21.40 4.27 12.29
N CYS A 134 -20.97 4.83 11.16
CA CYS A 134 -21.24 6.22 10.76
C CYS A 134 -21.68 6.30 9.29
N THR A 135 -22.71 7.12 9.03
CA THR A 135 -23.24 7.38 7.68
C THR A 135 -22.45 8.43 6.91
N THR A 136 -21.63 9.23 7.59
CA THR A 136 -20.71 10.21 7.00
C THR A 136 -19.28 9.84 7.40
N PRO A 137 -18.72 8.74 6.88
CA PRO A 137 -17.45 8.22 7.36
C PRO A 137 -16.29 9.23 7.24
N ALA A 138 -15.42 9.23 8.26
CA ALA A 138 -14.10 9.85 8.20
C ALA A 138 -13.07 8.80 7.81
N PHE A 139 -12.06 9.20 7.04
CA PHE A 139 -11.06 8.28 6.50
C PHE A 139 -9.64 8.65 6.91
N VAL A 140 -8.75 7.68 6.74
CA VAL A 140 -7.31 7.91 6.58
C VAL A 140 -6.94 7.47 5.18
N GLY A 141 -6.38 8.36 4.36
CA GLY A 141 -5.75 8.02 3.09
C GLY A 141 -4.43 7.31 3.38
N LEU A 142 -4.39 6.00 3.18
CA LEU A 142 -3.35 5.08 3.64
C LEU A 142 -2.19 4.98 2.65
N LEU A 143 -2.49 4.58 1.40
CA LEU A 143 -1.51 4.38 0.35
C LEU A 143 -1.90 5.15 -0.92
N TYR A 144 -0.88 5.49 -1.69
CA TYR A 144 -1.01 6.07 -3.02
C TYR A 144 -0.11 5.35 -4.04
N THR A 145 -0.56 5.25 -5.28
CA THR A 145 0.24 4.86 -6.45
C THR A 145 -0.24 5.61 -7.70
N ASP A 146 0.66 5.75 -8.67
CA ASP A 146 0.36 6.34 -10.00
C ASP A 146 -0.40 5.38 -10.92
N SER A 147 -0.55 4.12 -10.49
CA SER A 147 -1.17 3.04 -11.24
C SER A 147 -2.60 2.78 -10.76
N TYR A 148 -3.43 2.13 -11.58
CA TYR A 148 -4.77 1.73 -11.17
C TYR A 148 -4.74 0.59 -10.12
N PRO A 149 -5.52 0.65 -9.02
CA PRO A 149 -6.21 1.84 -8.49
C PRO A 149 -5.26 2.75 -7.70
N ASN A 150 -5.48 4.07 -7.76
CA ASN A 150 -4.51 5.04 -7.23
C ASN A 150 -4.48 5.16 -5.71
N TYR A 151 -5.64 5.11 -5.04
CA TYR A 151 -5.75 5.49 -3.64
C TYR A 151 -6.33 4.38 -2.79
N TYR A 152 -5.80 4.24 -1.59
CA TYR A 152 -6.26 3.29 -0.59
C TYR A 152 -6.61 4.02 0.71
N TYR A 153 -7.73 3.66 1.32
CA TYR A 153 -8.29 4.32 2.50
C TYR A 153 -8.69 3.32 3.57
N ILE A 154 -8.75 3.81 4.81
CA ILE A 154 -9.36 3.13 5.94
C ILE A 154 -10.50 4.00 6.47
N CYS A 155 -11.68 3.40 6.65
CA CYS A 155 -12.80 4.04 7.34
C CYS A 155 -12.54 4.03 8.86
N LEU A 156 -12.53 5.19 9.51
CA LEU A 156 -12.25 5.32 10.94
C LEU A 156 -13.41 4.82 11.82
N SER A 157 -14.61 4.71 11.26
CA SER A 157 -15.80 4.18 11.93
C SER A 157 -16.10 2.72 11.58
N ASP A 158 -15.13 2.00 10.97
CA ASP A 158 -15.23 0.56 10.70
C ASP A 158 -15.60 -0.23 11.98
N PHE A 159 -16.46 -1.25 11.83
CA PHE A 159 -16.88 -2.09 12.96
C PHE A 159 -15.72 -2.83 13.65
N ASN A 160 -14.61 -3.03 12.95
CA ASN A 160 -13.41 -3.69 13.45
C ASN A 160 -12.19 -2.75 13.45
N PRO A 161 -12.10 -1.80 14.40
CA PRO A 161 -11.00 -0.83 14.45
C PRO A 161 -9.62 -1.47 14.70
N GLU A 162 -9.57 -2.71 15.17
CA GLU A 162 -8.32 -3.45 15.38
C GLU A 162 -7.75 -4.05 14.09
N ASN A 163 -8.59 -4.29 13.09
CA ASN A 163 -8.24 -4.82 11.77
C ASN A 163 -9.27 -4.33 10.72
N PRO A 164 -9.26 -3.03 10.41
CA PRO A 164 -10.29 -2.41 9.58
C PRO A 164 -10.16 -2.87 8.13
N ILE A 165 -11.23 -2.69 7.35
CA ILE A 165 -11.20 -2.95 5.91
C ILE A 165 -10.40 -1.84 5.22
N VAL A 166 -9.58 -2.25 4.24
CA VAL A 166 -8.95 -1.33 3.30
C VAL A 166 -9.85 -1.18 2.08
N TRP A 167 -10.08 0.05 1.67
CA TRP A 167 -10.88 0.40 0.50
C TRP A 167 -9.98 1.02 -0.56
N SER A 168 -10.13 0.67 -1.83
CA SER A 168 -9.42 1.33 -2.92
C SER A 168 -10.39 2.03 -3.87
N THR A 169 -9.92 3.12 -4.49
CA THR A 169 -10.65 3.86 -5.53
C THR A 169 -9.64 4.46 -6.51
N ASP A 170 -10.10 4.70 -7.72
CA ASP A 170 -9.31 5.34 -8.76
C ASP A 170 -9.49 6.87 -8.75
N HIS A 171 -8.49 7.60 -9.25
CA HIS A 171 -8.53 9.05 -9.31
C HIS A 171 -9.56 9.62 -10.30
N GLU A 172 -10.08 8.82 -11.24
CA GLU A 172 -11.09 9.25 -12.21
C GLU A 172 -12.51 9.21 -11.62
N VAL A 173 -12.75 8.32 -10.66
CA VAL A 173 -14.11 7.96 -10.18
C VAL A 173 -14.25 8.04 -8.65
N PHE A 174 -13.31 8.68 -7.96
CA PHE A 174 -13.26 8.84 -6.49
C PHE A 174 -14.60 8.59 -5.75
N PHE A 175 -14.65 7.53 -4.94
CA PHE A 175 -15.82 7.12 -4.14
C PHE A 175 -17.13 6.85 -4.88
N THR A 176 -17.23 7.03 -6.21
CA THR A 176 -18.34 6.52 -7.02
C THR A 176 -18.15 5.04 -7.35
N ASP A 177 -16.90 4.58 -7.40
CA ASP A 177 -16.55 3.16 -7.43
C ASP A 177 -15.48 2.88 -6.37
N VAL A 178 -15.74 1.90 -5.51
CA VAL A 178 -14.85 1.49 -4.42
C VAL A 178 -14.69 -0.01 -4.44
N THR A 179 -13.49 -0.48 -4.16
CA THR A 179 -13.19 -1.91 -4.03
C THR A 179 -12.85 -2.24 -2.58
N ASN A 180 -13.49 -3.27 -2.04
CA ASN A 180 -13.11 -3.88 -0.78
C ASN A 180 -11.83 -4.72 -0.96
N GLU A 181 -10.71 -4.24 -0.43
CA GLU A 181 -9.41 -4.90 -0.54
C GLU A 181 -9.17 -5.98 0.53
N GLY A 182 -10.14 -6.15 1.43
CA GLY A 182 -10.08 -7.03 2.59
C GLY A 182 -9.58 -6.34 3.85
N ALA A 183 -9.36 -7.13 4.90
CA ALA A 183 -8.85 -6.63 6.18
C ALA A 183 -7.40 -6.11 6.05
N LEU A 184 -7.04 -5.10 6.84
CA LEU A 184 -5.74 -4.45 6.80
C LEU A 184 -4.57 -5.44 6.94
N GLU A 185 -4.69 -6.45 7.81
CA GLU A 185 -3.71 -7.52 7.90
C GLU A 185 -3.48 -8.24 6.56
N ASP A 186 -4.54 -8.75 5.96
CA ASP A 186 -4.47 -9.56 4.74
C ASP A 186 -3.96 -8.71 3.59
N PHE A 187 -4.42 -7.45 3.51
CA PHE A 187 -3.95 -6.47 2.56
C PHE A 187 -2.43 -6.22 2.68
N LEU A 188 -1.91 -6.01 3.90
CA LEU A 188 -0.47 -5.82 4.12
C LEU A 188 0.36 -7.09 3.86
N ASN A 189 -0.24 -8.27 3.97
CA ASN A 189 0.41 -9.54 3.63
C ASN A 189 0.60 -9.75 2.12
N LYS A 190 -0.14 -8.99 1.28
CA LYS A 190 0.06 -8.95 -0.18
C LYS A 190 1.39 -8.28 -0.58
N PHE A 191 2.04 -7.49 0.28
CA PHE A 191 3.29 -6.81 -0.05
C PHE A 191 4.51 -7.66 0.27
N MET A 192 5.58 -7.53 -0.49
CA MET A 192 6.85 -8.23 -0.23
C MET A 192 7.80 -7.44 0.66
N THR A 193 8.48 -8.13 1.58
CA THR A 193 9.66 -7.57 2.26
C THR A 193 10.87 -7.52 1.31
N LYS A 194 11.90 -6.76 1.69
CA LYS A 194 13.16 -6.70 0.93
C LYS A 194 13.83 -8.07 0.81
N GLU A 195 13.71 -8.89 1.85
CA GLU A 195 14.21 -10.26 1.89
C GLU A 195 13.41 -11.18 0.97
N GLU A 196 12.07 -11.10 1.00
CA GLU A 196 11.21 -11.85 0.08
C GLU A 196 11.54 -11.49 -1.38
N PHE A 197 11.78 -10.21 -1.67
CA PHE A 197 12.22 -9.74 -2.99
C PHE A 197 13.56 -10.35 -3.42
N ILE A 198 14.58 -10.31 -2.55
CA ILE A 198 15.88 -10.93 -2.82
C ILE A 198 15.72 -12.43 -3.09
N ASP A 199 14.90 -13.13 -2.31
CA ASP A 199 14.71 -14.57 -2.44
C ASP A 199 13.97 -14.95 -3.74
N ILE A 200 13.05 -14.11 -4.23
CA ILE A 200 12.45 -14.27 -5.56
C ILE A 200 13.52 -14.19 -6.65
N VAL A 201 14.40 -13.18 -6.61
CA VAL A 201 15.44 -12.98 -7.62
C VAL A 201 16.50 -14.09 -7.57
N LYS A 202 16.95 -14.47 -6.37
CA LYS A 202 17.86 -15.61 -6.17
C LYS A 202 17.32 -16.89 -6.80
N ARG A 203 16.03 -17.19 -6.56
CA ARG A 203 15.40 -18.38 -7.13
C ARG A 203 15.37 -18.35 -8.66
N LYS A 204 15.37 -17.19 -9.32
CA LYS A 204 15.44 -17.12 -10.78
C LYS A 204 16.89 -17.16 -11.32
N MET A 205 17.82 -16.54 -10.59
CA MET A 205 19.17 -16.29 -11.09
C MET A 205 20.20 -17.36 -10.71
N GLU A 206 19.95 -18.12 -9.64
CA GLU A 206 20.90 -19.12 -9.11
C GLU A 206 20.47 -20.57 -9.39
N GLN A 207 19.48 -20.77 -10.27
CA GLN A 207 19.17 -22.07 -10.86
C GLN A 207 20.22 -22.44 -11.92
#